data_AF-A0A1J3FLS0-F1
#
_entry.id   AF-A0A1J3FLS0-F1
#
_cell.length_a   1.000
_cell.length_b   1.000
_cell.length_c   1.000
_cell.angle_alpha   90.00
_cell.angle_beta   90.00
_cell.angle_gamma   90.00
#
_symmetry.space_group_name_H-M   'P 1'
#
loop_
_entity.id
_entity.type
_entity.pdbx_description
1 polymer ?
#
loop_
_entity_poly.entity_id
_entity_poly.type
_entity_poly.pdbx_seq_one_letter_code
_entity_poly.pdbx_strand_id
1 'polypeptide(L)' 'SRLSGHMGYACKLFVKIPEPDVVVWNNMIKGWSRADCDKEGVGLYLNMLEGGVIPDSHTFPFLLNGLKRDGALACGK' A
#
# COMPACT_ATOMS: atom_id res chain seq x y z
N SER A 1 9.12 -2.31 13.59
CA SER A 1 10.33 -2.08 12.76
C SER A 1 10.41 -0.60 12.41
N ARG A 2 11.59 -0.05 12.09
CA ARG A 2 11.78 1.38 11.74
C ARG A 2 10.86 1.88 10.60
N LEU A 3 10.33 0.96 9.78
CA LEU A 3 9.40 1.21 8.68
C LEU A 3 8.00 1.64 9.15
N SER A 4 7.50 1.10 10.28
CA SER A 4 6.17 1.48 10.80
C SER A 4 6.10 2.95 11.23
N GLY A 5 7.21 3.50 11.75
CA GLY A 5 7.30 4.91 12.12
C GLY A 5 7.28 5.88 10.93
N HIS A 6 7.94 5.53 9.82
CA HIS A 6 7.94 6.35 8.60
C HIS A 6 6.58 6.31 7.90
N MET A 7 5.95 5.13 7.85
CA MET A 7 4.61 4.98 7.28
C MET A 7 3.54 5.71 8.10
N GLY A 8 3.66 5.73 9.43
CA GLY A 8 2.77 6.52 10.28
C GLY A 8 2.84 8.03 9.99
N TYR A 9 4.03 8.57 9.70
CA TYR A 9 4.18 9.97 9.28
C TYR A 9 3.65 10.19 7.86
N ALA A 10 3.95 9.29 6.91
CA ALA A 10 3.44 9.36 5.55
C ALA A 10 1.90 9.37 5.51
N CYS A 11 1.24 8.52 6.31
CA CYS A 11 -0.23 8.53 6.43
C CYS A 11 -0.77 9.86 6.94
N LYS A 12 -0.11 10.50 7.92
CA LYS A 12 -0.51 11.82 8.44
C LYS A 12 -0.39 12.93 7.38
N LEU A 13 0.54 12.81 6.44
CA LEU A 13 0.64 13.74 5.31
C LEU A 13 -0.39 13.40 4.23
N PHE A 14 -0.58 12.12 3.94
CA PHE A 14 -1.51 11.63 2.94
C PHE A 14 -2.95 12.12 3.19
N VAL A 15 -3.44 12.02 4.44
CA VAL A 15 -4.80 12.49 4.79
C VAL A 15 -4.99 14.01 4.66
N LYS A 16 -3.93 14.78 4.45
CA LYS A 16 -3.98 16.23 4.23
C LYS A 16 -3.98 16.61 2.75
N ILE A 17 -3.75 15.65 1.85
CA ILE A 17 -3.75 15.90 0.40
C ILE A 17 -5.21 15.90 -0.06
N PRO A 18 -5.74 17.02 -0.56
CA PRO A 18 -7.04 17.01 -1.21
C PRO A 18 -6.92 16.25 -2.53
N GLU A 19 -7.87 15.35 -2.80
CA GLU A 19 -7.98 14.61 -4.07
C GLU A 19 -6.63 13.99 -4.53
N PRO A 20 -6.02 13.10 -3.73
CA PRO A 20 -4.74 12.51 -4.08
C PRO A 20 -4.83 11.74 -5.40
N ASP A 21 -3.89 12.02 -6.30
CA ASP A 21 -3.81 11.38 -7.61
C ASP A 21 -3.28 9.94 -7.53
N VAL A 22 -3.33 9.23 -8.66
CA VAL A 22 -2.86 7.85 -8.79
C VAL A 22 -1.40 7.66 -8.35
N VAL A 23 -0.54 8.67 -8.53
CA VAL A 23 0.88 8.60 -8.15
C VAL A 23 1.03 8.63 -6.62
N VAL A 24 0.26 9.50 -5.95
CA VAL A 24 0.24 9.58 -4.49
C VAL A 24 -0.26 8.26 -3.88
N TRP A 25 -1.36 7.70 -4.41
CA TRP A 25 -1.87 6.39 -3.98
C TRP A 25 -0.84 5.28 -4.17
N ASN A 26 -0.22 5.20 -5.35
CA ASN A 26 0.80 4.20 -5.66
C ASN A 26 1.99 4.26 -4.71
N ASN A 27 2.43 5.45 -4.32
CA ASN A 27 3.51 5.62 -3.35
C ASN A 27 3.13 5.09 -1.96
N MET A 28 1.90 5.34 -1.52
CA MET A 28 1.42 4.83 -0.23
C MET A 28 1.32 3.30 -0.25
N ILE A 29 0.72 2.72 -1.29
CA ILE A 29 0.60 1.26 -1.46
C ILE A 29 1.99 0.60 -1.50
N LYS A 30 2.95 1.18 -2.23
CA LYS A 30 4.34 0.74 -2.28
C LYS A 30 5.04 0.79 -0.91
N GLY A 31 4.74 1.81 -0.11
CA GLY A 31 5.27 1.97 1.24
C GLY A 31 4.83 0.84 2.17
N TRP A 32 3.55 0.48 2.13
CA TRP A 32 2.99 -0.61 2.94
C TRP A 32 3.41 -2.00 2.48
N SER A 33 3.57 -2.21 1.16
CA SER A 33 4.17 -3.42 0.61
C SER A 33 5.56 -3.72 1.17
N ARG A 34 6.35 -2.68 1.49
CA ARG A 34 7.69 -2.83 2.08
C ARG A 34 7.67 -3.01 3.60
N ALA A 35 6.55 -2.70 4.24
CA ALA A 35 6.39 -2.74 5.70
C ALA A 35 5.84 -4.07 6.22
N ASP A 36 5.65 -5.08 5.36
CA ASP A 36 5.03 -6.37 5.68
C ASP A 36 3.63 -6.20 6.28
N CYS A 37 2.89 -5.20 5.81
CA CYS A 37 1.55 -4.81 6.28
C CYS A 37 0.58 -4.85 5.09
N ASP A 38 0.25 -6.08 4.72
CA ASP A 38 -0.55 -6.40 3.55
C ASP A 38 -1.98 -5.88 3.65
N LYS A 39 -2.54 -5.86 4.87
CA LYS A 39 -3.89 -5.37 5.14
C LYS A 39 -4.02 -3.88 4.86
N GLU A 40 -3.02 -3.10 5.26
CA GLU A 40 -2.95 -1.65 5.06
C GLU A 40 -2.77 -1.30 3.58
N GLY A 41 -1.96 -2.07 2.86
CA GLY A 41 -1.81 -1.93 1.41
C GLY A 41 -3.12 -2.20 0.65
N VAL A 42 -3.83 -3.27 1.01
CA VAL A 42 -5.16 -3.59 0.45
C VAL A 42 -6.19 -2.52 0.82
N GLY A 43 -6.19 -2.06 2.07
CA GLY A 43 -7.10 -1.00 2.51
C GLY A 43 -6.93 0.31 1.71
N LEU A 44 -5.69 0.69 1.42
CA LEU A 44 -5.43 1.85 0.55
C LEU A 44 -5.91 1.64 -0.89
N TYR A 45 -5.73 0.44 -1.44
CA TYR A 45 -6.28 0.12 -2.75
C TYR A 45 -7.81 0.24 -2.78
N LEU A 46 -8.51 -0.23 -1.75
CA LEU A 46 -9.96 -0.09 -1.66
C LEU A 46 -10.38 1.38 -1.55
N ASN A 47 -9.71 2.17 -0.71
CA ASN A 47 -10.00 3.59 -0.57
C ASN A 47 -9.74 4.38 -1.87
N MET A 48 -8.72 3.97 -2.65
CA MET A 48 -8.44 4.54 -3.97
C MET A 48 -9.63 4.35 -4.92
N LEU A 49 -10.22 3.15 -4.93
CA LEU A 49 -11.41 2.83 -5.73
C LEU A 49 -12.66 3.58 -5.26
N GLU A 50 -12.89 3.64 -3.94
CA GLU A 50 -14.01 4.39 -3.36
C GLU A 50 -13.91 5.90 -3.66
N GLY A 51 -12.69 6.43 -3.72
CA GLY A 51 -12.41 7.80 -4.14
C GLY A 51 -12.51 8.05 -5.65
N GLY A 52 -12.87 7.04 -6.46
CA GLY A 52 -12.98 7.16 -7.91
C GLY A 52 -11.65 7.29 -8.65
N VAL A 53 -10.52 6.99 -7.98
CA VAL A 53 -9.19 7.05 -8.59
C VAL A 53 -8.90 5.72 -9.29
N ILE A 54 -8.61 5.78 -10.59
CA ILE A 54 -8.39 4.58 -11.40
C ILE A 54 -6.97 4.04 -11.18
N PRO A 55 -6.81 2.76 -10.76
CA PRO A 55 -5.52 2.10 -10.67
C PRO A 55 -4.77 2.05 -12.01
N ASP A 56 -3.45 2.14 -11.95
CA ASP A 56 -2.59 2.00 -13.14
C ASP A 56 -1.79 0.69 -13.11
N SER A 57 -0.90 0.52 -14.09
CA SER A 57 -0.04 -0.65 -14.22
C SER A 57 0.96 -0.82 -13.05
N HIS A 58 1.15 0.19 -12.20
CA HIS A 58 2.04 0.13 -11.04
C HIS A 58 1.31 -0.27 -9.75
N THR A 59 0.00 -0.03 -9.67
CA THR A 59 -0.80 -0.30 -8.46
C THR A 59 -0.75 -1.78 -8.06
N PHE A 60 -1.06 -2.69 -8.99
CA PHE A 60 -1.10 -4.14 -8.72
C PHE A 60 0.27 -4.75 -8.40
N PRO A 61 1.37 -4.44 -9.13
CA PRO A 61 2.70 -4.91 -8.75
C PRO A 61 3.11 -4.52 -7.33
N PHE A 62 2.78 -3.30 -6.87
CA PHE A 62 3.07 -2.90 -5.50
C PHE A 62 2.22 -3.69 -4.50
N LEU A 63 0.93 -3.87 -4.77
CA LEU A 63 0.05 -4.65 -3.90
C LEU A 63 0.52 -6.12 -3.76
N LEU A 64 0.83 -6.77 -4.88
CA LEU A 64 1.25 -8.18 -4.92
C LEU A 64 2.63 -8.40 -4.28
N ASN A 65 3.54 -7.42 -4.36
CA ASN A 65 4.86 -7.57 -3.75
C ASN A 65 4.81 -7.55 -2.21
N GLY A 66 3.80 -6.95 -1.60
CA GLY A 66 3.54 -7.13 -0.15
C GLY A 66 3.08 -8.55 0.14
N LEU A 67 2.01 -8.96 -0.55
CA LEU A 67 1.34 -10.26 -0.35
C LEU A 67 2.22 -11.50 -0.56
N LYS A 68 3.27 -11.40 -1.39
CA LYS A 68 4.20 -12.50 -1.67
C LYS A 68 4.97 -13.00 -0.44
N ARG A 69 5.04 -12.22 0.64
CA ARG A 69 5.84 -12.61 1.83
C ARG A 69 5.09 -13.55 2.78
N ASP A 70 3.75 -13.55 2.78
CA ASP A 70 2.95 -14.53 3.52
C ASP A 70 2.78 -15.88 2.78
N GLY A 71 2.90 -15.90 1.45
CA GLY A 71 2.80 -17.12 0.64
C GLY A 71 3.99 -18.09 0.76
N ALA A 72 5.12 -17.64 1.33
CA ALA A 72 6.36 -18.42 1.41
C ALA A 72 6.52 -19.23 2.71
N LEU A 73 5.56 -19.19 3.65
CA LEU A 73 5.65 -19.89 4.94
C LEU A 73 4.63 -21.03 5.12
N ALA A 74 3.84 -21.38 4.11
CA ALA A 74 2.82 -22.44 4.20
C ALA A 74 3.03 -23.66 3.27
N CYS A 75 4.17 -23.79 2.58
CA CYS A 75 4.56 -25.02 1.88
C CYS A 75 6.05 -25.26 2.08
N GLY A 76 6.41 -25.84 3.22
CA GLY A 76 7.83 -26.07 3.54
C GLY A 76 8.07 -26.76 4.87
N LYS A 77 7.33 -27.83 5.16
CA LYS A 77 7.79 -29.02 5.89
C LYS A 77 6.73 -30.12 5.86
#